data_AF-A0A4U5LYE3-F1
#
_entry.id   AF-A0A4U5LYE3-F1
#
_cell.length_a   1.000
_cell.length_b   1.000
_cell.length_c   1.000
_cell.angle_alpha   90.00
_cell.angle_beta   90.00
_cell.angle_gamma   90.00
#
_symmetry.space_group_name_H-M   'P 1'
#
loop_
_entity.id
_entity.type
_entity.pdbx_description
1 polymer ?
#
loop_
_entity_poly.entity_id
_entity_poly.type
_entity_poly.pdbx_seq_one_letter_code
_entity_poly.pdbx_strand_id
1 'polypeptide(L)'
;MSGEKPFAAMEQQNIPLENCVDCGGFRGLSSFVYTCIQCSEITKTQTLHCARCVVQFHEGHQVLPVSWSPSSSAFLAMRFLALMQMSKDVKQNAGRFEDPHRFPE
;
A
#
# COMPACT_ATOMS: atom_id res chain seq x y z
N MET A 1 24.53 -13.50 18.18
CA MET A 1 23.88 -13.42 16.85
C MET A 1 22.39 -13.39 17.10
N SER A 2 21.81 -12.19 17.18
CA SER A 2 20.39 -11.99 17.44
C SER A 2 19.62 -12.33 16.17
N GLY A 3 18.95 -13.47 16.14
CA GLY A 3 18.03 -13.82 15.07
C GLY A 3 16.86 -12.83 15.09
N GLU A 4 16.87 -11.90 14.13
CA GLU A 4 15.70 -11.10 13.80
C GLU A 4 14.55 -12.06 13.52
N LYS A 5 13.49 -12.02 14.34
CA LYS A 5 12.26 -12.76 14.08
C LYS A 5 11.67 -12.22 12.77
N PRO A 6 11.66 -12.97 11.66
CA PRO A 6 11.02 -12.48 10.47
C PRO A 6 9.50 -12.63 10.69
N PHE A 7 8.79 -11.51 10.62
CA PHE A 7 7.32 -11.45 10.61
C PHE A 7 6.65 -12.09 11.83
N ALA A 8 6.62 -11.36 12.94
CA ALA A 8 5.59 -11.60 13.96
C ALA A 8 4.23 -11.68 13.25
N ALA A 9 3.49 -12.76 13.51
CA ALA A 9 2.20 -13.06 12.93
C ALA A 9 1.30 -11.81 12.98
N MET A 10 1.05 -11.18 11.83
CA MET A 10 0.01 -10.16 11.73
C MET A 10 -1.31 -10.88 11.83
N GLU A 11 -1.85 -10.99 13.05
CA GLU A 11 -3.20 -11.50 13.27
C GLU A 11 -4.18 -10.57 12.54
N GLN A 12 -5.08 -11.17 11.77
CA GLN A 12 -6.14 -10.42 11.10
C GLN A 12 -6.95 -9.69 12.16
N GLN A 13 -6.85 -8.37 12.20
CA GLN A 13 -7.67 -7.58 13.09
C GLN A 13 -9.11 -7.66 12.56
N ASN A 14 -10.03 -8.05 13.44
CA ASN A 14 -11.46 -8.11 13.15
C ASN A 14 -12.00 -6.67 13.14
N ILE A 15 -11.63 -5.93 12.10
CA ILE A 15 -11.90 -4.50 12.00
C ILE A 15 -13.31 -4.35 11.44
N PRO A 16 -14.17 -3.56 12.10
CA PRO A 16 -15.50 -3.26 11.58
C PRO A 16 -15.36 -2.75 10.15
N LEU A 17 -16.33 -3.11 9.32
CA LEU A 17 -16.31 -2.79 7.90
C LEU A 17 -16.29 -1.27 7.69
N GLU A 18 -15.10 -0.71 7.46
CA GLU A 18 -14.89 0.71 7.34
C GLU A 18 -14.65 1.12 5.88
N ASN A 19 -15.18 2.30 5.53
CA ASN A 19 -15.13 2.85 4.18
C ASN A 19 -13.71 3.33 3.83
N CYS A 20 -13.30 3.12 2.58
CA CYS A 20 -12.09 3.75 2.08
C CYS A 20 -12.24 5.29 2.13
N VAL A 21 -11.31 5.98 2.78
CA VAL A 21 -11.36 7.45 2.96
C VAL A 21 -11.39 8.19 1.62
N ASP A 22 -10.64 7.71 0.61
CA ASP A 22 -10.54 8.40 -0.68
C ASP A 22 -11.77 8.23 -1.59
N CYS A 23 -12.30 7.02 -1.70
CA CYS A 23 -13.38 6.72 -2.67
C CYS A 23 -14.75 6.49 -2.02
N GLY A 24 -14.84 6.47 -0.68
CA GLY A 24 -16.04 6.09 0.06
C GLY A 24 -16.49 4.63 -0.15
N GLY A 25 -15.74 3.86 -0.95
CA GLY A 25 -16.10 2.51 -1.34
C GLY A 25 -15.91 1.50 -0.21
N PHE A 26 -16.90 0.66 -0.03
CA PHE A 26 -16.89 -0.47 0.91
C PHE A 26 -16.19 -1.66 0.28
N ARG A 27 -14.95 -1.95 0.68
CA ARG A 27 -14.16 -3.04 0.04
C ARG A 27 -13.47 -3.99 1.01
N GLY A 28 -13.74 -3.92 2.31
CA GLY A 28 -13.14 -4.79 3.32
C GLY A 28 -13.41 -6.30 3.15
N LEU A 29 -14.47 -6.69 2.43
CA LEU A 29 -14.78 -8.11 2.16
C LEU A 29 -14.21 -8.65 0.85
N SER A 30 -13.94 -7.77 -0.12
CA SER A 30 -13.55 -8.16 -1.49
C SER A 30 -12.16 -7.67 -1.90
N SER A 31 -11.47 -6.93 -1.03
CA SER A 31 -10.16 -6.34 -1.29
C SER A 31 -9.31 -6.27 -0.02
N PHE A 32 -8.00 -6.14 -0.20
CA PHE A 32 -7.09 -5.71 0.85
C PHE A 32 -7.42 -4.29 1.32
N VAL A 33 -7.30 -4.08 2.63
CA VAL A 33 -7.43 -2.80 3.32
C VAL A 33 -6.07 -2.44 3.91
N TYR A 34 -5.69 -1.18 3.76
CA TYR A 34 -4.42 -0.64 4.20
C TYR A 34 -4.65 0.59 5.06
N THR A 35 -3.73 0.86 5.98
CA THR A 35 -3.61 2.16 6.66
C THR A 35 -2.44 2.93 6.11
N CYS A 36 -2.58 4.25 5.97
CA CYS A 36 -1.50 5.17 5.66
C CYS A 36 -0.97 5.77 6.96
N ILE A 37 0.31 5.55 7.29
CA ILE A 37 0.90 6.00 8.57
C ILE A 37 0.93 7.53 8.62
N GLN A 38 1.49 8.19 7.59
CA GLN A 38 1.55 9.65 7.54
C GLN A 38 0.16 10.29 7.59
N CYS A 39 -0.81 9.74 6.86
CA CYS A 39 -2.17 10.25 6.83
C CYS A 39 -2.85 10.11 8.21
N SER A 40 -2.57 9.02 8.91
CA SER A 40 -3.10 8.77 10.25
C SER A 40 -2.46 9.70 11.29
N GLU A 41 -1.17 10.01 11.15
CA GLU A 41 -0.46 10.97 12.00
C GLU A 41 -0.97 12.40 11.84
N ILE A 42 -1.32 12.79 10.61
CA ILE A 42 -1.88 14.12 10.30
C ILE A 42 -3.30 14.26 10.85
N THR A 43 -4.15 13.27 10.59
CA THR A 43 -5.57 13.31 10.99
C THR A 43 -5.79 12.97 12.46
N LYS A 44 -4.78 12.43 13.15
CA LYS A 44 -4.87 11.86 14.51
C LYS A 44 -5.88 10.71 14.63
N THR A 45 -6.25 10.12 13.49
CA THR A 45 -7.20 9.01 13.38
C THR A 45 -6.66 7.99 12.39
N GLN A 46 -6.90 6.70 12.62
CA GLN A 46 -6.52 5.68 11.64
C GLN A 46 -7.26 5.93 10.31
N THR A 47 -6.51 6.08 9.23
CA THR A 47 -7.10 6.25 7.88
C THR A 47 -7.06 4.93 7.13
N LEU A 48 -8.19 4.51 6.57
CA LEU A 48 -8.29 3.23 5.85
C LEU A 48 -8.50 3.42 4.36
N HIS A 49 -7.77 2.61 3.59
CA HIS A 49 -7.64 2.74 2.15
C HIS A 49 -7.78 1.40 1.45
N CYS A 50 -8.50 1.37 0.34
CA CYS A 50 -8.54 0.20 -0.52
C CYS A 50 -7.29 0.12 -1.40
N ALA A 51 -6.91 -1.09 -1.83
CA ALA A 51 -5.73 -1.33 -2.66
C ALA A 51 -5.60 -0.36 -3.86
N ARG A 52 -6.70 -0.11 -4.57
CA ARG A 52 -6.73 0.82 -5.71
C ARG A 52 -6.32 2.24 -5.31
N CYS A 53 -6.91 2.77 -4.25
CA CYS A 53 -6.65 4.13 -3.78
C CYS A 53 -5.22 4.27 -3.26
N VAL A 54 -4.68 3.23 -2.61
CA VAL A 54 -3.28 3.21 -2.17
C VAL A 54 -2.33 3.40 -3.37
N VAL A 55 -2.56 2.69 -4.49
CA VAL A 55 -1.75 2.84 -5.71
C VAL A 55 -1.86 4.23 -6.30
N GLN A 56 -3.05 4.84 -6.28
CA GLN A 56 -3.31 6.12 -6.95
C GLN A 56 -2.84 7.32 -6.14
N PHE A 57 -3.01 7.31 -4.82
CA PHE A 57 -2.85 8.49 -3.97
C PHE A 57 -1.78 8.34 -2.89
N HIS A 58 -1.33 7.11 -2.60
CA HIS A 58 -0.41 6.82 -1.49
C HIS A 58 0.88 6.10 -1.93
N GLU A 59 1.23 6.16 -3.22
CA GLU A 59 2.50 5.62 -3.75
C GLU A 59 3.75 6.23 -3.05
N GLY A 60 3.62 7.44 -2.48
CA GLY A 60 4.66 8.11 -1.72
C GLY A 60 4.66 7.86 -0.21
N HIS A 61 3.64 7.18 0.34
CA HIS A 61 3.44 7.06 1.78
C HIS A 61 3.83 5.68 2.30
N GLN A 62 4.11 5.62 3.60
CA GLN A 62 4.29 4.38 4.32
C GLN A 62 2.91 3.83 4.63
N VAL A 63 2.59 2.70 4.03
CA VAL A 63 1.30 2.02 4.16
C VAL A 63 1.51 0.62 4.74
N LEU A 64 0.55 0.18 5.56
CA LEU A 64 0.57 -1.14 6.19
C LEU A 64 -0.74 -1.88 5.92
N PRO A 65 -0.71 -3.21 5.70
CA PRO A 65 -1.94 -3.97 5.58
C PRO A 65 -2.63 -4.05 6.94
N VAL A 66 -3.96 -3.99 6.89
CA VAL A 66 -4.83 -3.88 8.06
C VAL A 66 -5.81 -5.05 8.10
N SER A 67 -6.47 -5.32 6.97
CA SER A 67 -7.36 -6.47 6.82
C SER A 67 -7.41 -6.97 5.37
N TRP A 68 -7.91 -8.19 5.18
CA TRP A 68 -8.04 -8.86 3.89
C TRP A 68 -9.19 -9.86 3.93
N SER A 69 -9.66 -10.29 2.74
CA SER A 69 -10.71 -11.30 2.64
C SER A 69 -10.25 -12.66 3.23
N PRO A 70 -11.16 -13.50 3.74
CA PRO A 70 -10.81 -14.82 4.27
C PRO A 70 -10.12 -15.75 3.25
N SER A 71 -10.36 -15.51 1.95
CA SER A 71 -9.71 -16.23 0.84
C SER A 71 -8.30 -15.71 0.50
N SER A 72 -7.80 -14.73 1.24
CA SER A 72 -6.52 -14.06 1.02
C SER A 72 -5.62 -14.20 2.25
N SER A 73 -4.47 -13.53 2.24
CA SER A 73 -3.50 -13.59 3.35
C SER A 73 -2.73 -12.29 3.55
N ALA A 74 -2.22 -12.12 4.77
CA ALA A 74 -1.25 -11.07 5.12
C ALA A 74 -0.07 -11.04 4.13
N PHE A 75 0.42 -12.22 3.75
CA PHE A 75 1.53 -12.35 2.82
C PHE A 75 1.21 -11.74 1.45
N LEU A 76 0.03 -12.01 0.91
CA LEU A 76 -0.41 -11.40 -0.36
C LEU A 76 -0.59 -9.88 -0.22
N ALA A 77 -1.14 -9.42 0.91
CA ALA A 77 -1.30 -7.99 1.18
C ALA A 77 0.05 -7.26 1.23
N MET A 78 1.07 -7.87 1.84
CA MET A 78 2.45 -7.35 1.87
C MET A 78 3.13 -7.43 0.51
N ARG A 79 2.93 -8.50 -0.26
CA ARG A 79 3.45 -8.63 -1.63
C ARG A 79 2.93 -7.54 -2.55
N PHE A 80 1.66 -7.18 -2.42
CA PHE A 80 1.08 -6.05 -3.14
C PHE A 80 1.83 -4.74 -2.86
N LEU A 81 2.15 -4.44 -1.59
CA LEU A 81 2.91 -3.25 -1.23
C LEU A 81 4.33 -3.27 -1.80
N ALA A 82 5.00 -4.42 -1.81
CA ALA A 82 6.33 -4.55 -2.43
C ALA A 82 6.28 -4.29 -3.95
N LEU A 83 5.24 -4.79 -4.64
CA LEU A 83 5.04 -4.53 -6.07
C LEU A 83 4.78 -3.04 -6.34
N MET A 84 4.02 -2.36 -5.47
CA MET A 84 3.82 -0.92 -5.56
C MET A 84 5.13 -0.14 -5.43
N GLN A 85 5.97 -0.50 -4.45
CA GLN A 85 7.28 0.12 -4.25
C GLN A 85 8.15 0.00 -5.51
N MET A 86 8.20 -1.20 -6.10
CA MET A 86 8.94 -1.44 -7.34
C MET A 86 8.39 -0.64 -8.52
N SER A 87 7.06 -0.53 -8.65
CA SER A 87 6.41 0.27 -9.70
C SER A 87 6.83 1.74 -9.62
N LYS A 88 6.88 2.30 -8.40
CA LYS A 88 7.40 3.64 -8.15
C LYS A 88 8.85 3.78 -8.58
N ASP A 89 9.71 2.85 -8.16
CA ASP A 89 11.14 2.88 -8.50
C ASP A 89 11.34 2.84 -10.01
N VAL A 90 10.55 2.02 -10.73
CA VAL A 90 10.55 1.99 -12.20
C VAL A 90 10.10 3.33 -12.78
N LYS A 91 9.00 3.93 -12.32
CA LYS A 91 8.55 5.25 -12.80
C LYS A 91 9.60 6.35 -12.57
N GLN A 92 10.27 6.33 -11.42
CA GLN A 92 11.30 7.31 -11.07
C GLN A 92 12.60 7.11 -11.86
N ASN A 93 12.92 5.88 -12.22
CA ASN A 93 14.12 5.55 -13.00
C ASN A 93 13.89 5.57 -14.52
N ALA A 94 12.66 5.37 -15.01
CA ALA A 94 12.32 5.43 -16.42
C ALA A 94 12.58 6.81 -17.02
N GLY A 95 12.40 7.89 -16.24
CA GLY A 95 12.73 9.26 -16.65
C GLY A 95 14.23 9.61 -16.60
N ARG A 96 15.11 8.67 -16.20
CA ARG A 96 16.57 8.85 -16.18
C ARG A 96 17.28 8.22 -17.38
N PHE A 97 16.55 7.48 -18.22
CA PHE A 97 17.05 7.14 -19.53
C PHE A 97 16.84 8.39 -20.39
N GLU A 98 17.93 9.14 -20.65
CA GLU A 98 17.92 10.16 -21.69
C GLU A 98 17.35 9.53 -22.96
N ASP A 99 16.38 10.20 -23.60
CA ASP A 99 15.88 9.80 -24.90
C ASP A 99 17.07 9.80 -25.88
N PRO A 100 17.53 8.64 -26.38
CA PRO A 100 18.66 8.59 -27.30
C PRO A 100 18.33 9.25 -28.65
N HIS A 101 17.08 9.69 -28.87
CA HIS A 101 16.61 10.36 -30.07
C HIS A 101 16.37 11.87 -29.90
N ARG A 102 16.80 12.50 -28.79
CA ARG A 102 16.76 13.96 -28.68
C ARG A 102 17.79 14.59 -29.61
N PHE A 103 17.36 15.02 -30.80
CA PHE A 103 18.18 15.83 -31.70
C PHE A 103 18.45 17.20 -31.07
N PRO A 104 19.71 17.70 -31.07
CA PRO A 104 20.01 19.04 -30.58
C PRO A 104 19.36 20.11 -31.47
N GLU A 105 18.82 21.15 -30.84
CA GLU A 105 18.27 22.36 -31.49
C GLU A 105 19.36 23.20 -32.18
#